data_AF-A0A6B8QMD7-F1
#
_entry.id   AF-A0A6B8QMD7-F1
#
_cell.length_a   1.000
_cell.length_b   1.000
_cell.length_c   1.000
_cell.angle_alpha   90.00
_cell.angle_beta   90.00
_cell.angle_gamma   90.00
#
_symmetry.space_group_name_H-M   'P 1'
#
loop_
_entity.id
_entity.type
_entity.pdbx_description
1 polymer ?
#
loop_
_entity_poly.entity_id
_entity_poly.type
_entity_poly.pdbx_seq_one_letter_code
_entity_poly.pdbx_strand_id
1 'polypeptide(L)' 'MPKAPIKRFRRLPDDEQSRVIEMAWEGRTPFEAIETLFGMSEPDVLRGYCPTQYKR' A
#
# COMPACT_ATOMS: atom_id res chain seq x y z
N MET A 1 -5.01 -18.14 0.64
CA MET A 1 -4.44 -17.41 -0.51
C MET A 1 -4.30 -15.93 -0.15
N PRO A 2 -3.20 -15.24 -0.50
CA PRO A 2 -3.14 -13.79 -0.27
C PRO A 2 -4.22 -13.10 -1.11
N LYS A 3 -4.96 -12.18 -0.48
CA LYS A 3 -5.98 -11.36 -1.16
C LYS A 3 -5.30 -10.54 -2.28
N ALA A 4 -6.02 -10.27 -3.37
CA ALA A 4 -5.50 -9.51 -4.52
C ALA A 4 -4.74 -8.20 -4.17
N PRO A 5 -5.15 -7.43 -3.15
CA PRO A 5 -4.41 -6.28 -2.64
C PRO A 5 -2.94 -6.57 -2.26
N ILE A 6 -2.72 -7.65 -1.51
CA ILE A 6 -1.40 -8.05 -1.01
C ILE A 6 -0.50 -8.51 -2.16
N LYS A 7 -1.10 -9.13 -3.19
CA LYS A 7 -0.36 -9.54 -4.39
C LYS A 7 0.10 -8.35 -5.22
N ARG A 8 -0.66 -7.24 -5.24
CA ARG A 8 -0.30 -6.03 -5.99
C ARG A 8 0.85 -5.29 -5.32
N PHE A 9 0.77 -5.06 -4.00
CA PHE A 9 1.84 -4.42 -3.25
C PHE A 9 3.18 -5.16 -3.41
N ARG A 10 3.17 -6.50 -3.28
CA ARG A 10 4.38 -7.35 -3.42
C ARG A 10 4.91 -7.48 -4.86
N ARG A 11 4.24 -6.90 -5.85
CA ARG A 11 4.71 -6.88 -7.26
C ARG A 11 5.44 -5.58 -7.60
N LEU A 12 5.34 -4.56 -6.75
CA LEU A 12 6.12 -3.35 -6.90
C LEU A 12 7.61 -3.66 -6.63
N PRO A 13 8.55 -2.99 -7.31
CA PRO A 13 9.95 -2.95 -6.90
C PRO A 13 10.11 -2.62 -5.42
N ASP A 14 11.18 -3.13 -4.78
CA ASP A 14 11.39 -2.95 -3.35
C ASP A 14 11.50 -1.47 -2.95
N ASP A 15 12.07 -0.63 -3.82
CA ASP A 15 12.16 0.82 -3.64
C ASP A 15 10.80 1.52 -3.73
N GLU A 16 9.92 1.07 -4.64
CA GLU A 16 8.55 1.56 -4.75
C GLU A 16 7.70 1.12 -3.55
N GLN A 17 7.88 -0.12 -3.06
CA GLN A 17 7.23 -0.59 -1.83
C GLN A 17 7.61 0.29 -0.64
N SER A 18 8.91 0.56 -0.46
CA SER A 18 9.38 1.49 0.58
C SER A 18 8.80 2.88 0.39
N ARG A 19 8.78 3.42 -0.83
CA ARG A 19 8.21 4.75 -1.11
C ARG A 19 6.73 4.85 -0.74
N VAL A 20 5.94 3.84 -1.09
CA VAL A 20 4.51 3.77 -0.75
C VAL A 20 4.32 3.67 0.77
N ILE A 21 5.15 2.90 1.47
CA ILE A 21 5.14 2.81 2.94
C ILE A 21 5.45 4.18 3.56
N GLU A 22 6.52 4.84 3.12
CA GLU A 22 6.91 6.16 3.62
C GLU A 22 5.83 7.22 3.36
N MET A 23 5.19 7.19 2.18
CA MET A 23 4.08 8.10 1.84
C MET A 23 2.83 7.87 2.71
N ALA A 24 2.53 6.60 3.02
CA ALA A 24 1.41 6.21 3.86
C ALA A 24 1.69 6.42 5.36
N TRP A 25 2.96 6.41 5.75
CA TRP A 25 3.40 6.65 7.12
C TRP A 25 3.32 8.16 7.47
N GLU A 26 3.00 8.46 8.72
CA GLU A 26 2.68 9.81 9.24
C GLU A 26 1.48 10.56 8.61
N GLY A 27 0.77 9.99 7.63
CA GLY A 27 -0.40 10.62 7.03
C GLY A 27 -0.09 11.91 6.25
N ARG A 28 1.16 12.09 5.82
CA ARG A 28 1.60 13.31 5.10
C ARG A 28 1.25 13.30 3.62
N THR A 29 0.79 12.17 3.09
CA THR A 29 0.39 12.02 1.68
C THR A 29 -1.04 11.51 1.57
N PRO A 30 -1.94 12.21 0.87
CA PRO A 30 -3.29 11.69 0.64
C PRO A 30 -3.22 10.40 -0.18
N PHE A 31 -4.12 9.45 0.11
CA PHE A 31 -4.19 8.18 -0.63
C PHE A 31 -4.47 8.38 -2.12
N GLU A 32 -5.15 9.47 -2.51
CA GLU A 32 -5.36 9.86 -3.91
C GLU A 32 -4.03 10.10 -4.67
N ALA A 33 -3.01 10.65 -3.98
CA ALA A 33 -1.69 10.84 -4.58
C ALA A 33 -0.96 9.50 -4.74
N ILE A 34 -1.11 8.57 -3.79
CA ILE A 34 -0.56 7.22 -3.90
C ILE A 34 -1.26 6.44 -5.02
N GLU A 35 -2.57 6.60 -5.17
CA GLU A 35 -3.35 6.00 -6.26
C GLU A 35 -2.93 6.55 -7.63
N THR A 36 -2.69 7.85 -7.73
CA THR A 36 -2.23 8.48 -8.98
C THR A 36 -0.83 8.03 -9.37
N LEU A 37 0.08 7.87 -8.40
CA LEU A 37 1.49 7.54 -8.64
C LEU A 37 1.73 6.04 -8.82
N PHE A 38 1.02 5.19 -8.08
CA PHE A 38 1.28 3.74 -8.01
C PHE A 38 0.08 2.88 -8.39
N GLY A 39 -1.07 3.48 -8.72
CA GLY A 39 -2.30 2.73 -9.01
C GLY A 39 -2.83 1.95 -7.80
N MET A 40 -2.45 2.34 -6.59
CA MET A 40 -2.80 1.66 -5.35
C MET A 40 -3.85 2.45 -4.57
N SER A 41 -5.01 1.82 -4.35
CA SER A 41 -6.04 2.39 -3.48
C SER A 41 -5.63 2.31 -2.01
N GLU A 42 -6.21 3.15 -1.15
CA GLU A 42 -6.03 3.09 0.31
C GLU A 42 -6.10 1.65 0.89
N PRO A 43 -7.15 0.85 0.62
CA PRO A 43 -7.21 -0.52 1.12
C PRO A 43 -6.16 -1.47 0.53
N ASP A 44 -5.55 -1.14 -0.62
CA ASP A 44 -4.43 -1.90 -1.16
C ASP A 44 -3.13 -1.61 -0.41
N VAL A 45 -2.87 -0.34 -0.16
CA VAL A 45 -1.70 0.14 0.59
C VAL A 45 -1.76 -0.41 2.01
N LEU A 46 -2.86 -0.15 2.74
CA LEU A 46 -3.01 -0.57 4.13
C LEU A 46 -2.92 -2.08 4.35
N ARG A 47 -3.53 -2.89 3.47
CA ARG A 47 -3.42 -4.37 3.55
C ARG A 47 -2.05 -4.89 3.12
N GLY A 48 -1.34 -4.16 2.26
CA GLY A 48 -0.03 -4.52 1.72
C GLY A 48 1.06 -4.47 2.78
N TYR A 49 1.22 -3.32 3.44
CA TYR A 49 2.26 -3.12 4.44
C TYR A 49 1.82 -3.47 5.87
N CYS A 50 0.51 -3.40 6.18
CA CYS A 50 -0.03 -3.80 7.47
C CYS A 50 -1.09 -4.92 7.36
N PRO A 51 -0.67 -6.16 7.06
CA PRO A 51 -1.59 -7.27 6.80
C PRO A 51 -2.36 -7.75 8.04
N THR A 52 -1.96 -7.34 9.25
CA THR A 52 -2.55 -7.77 10.52
C THR A 52 -3.62 -6.80 11.05
N GLN A 53 -3.56 -5.49 10.73
CA GLN A 53 -4.55 -4.52 11.24
C GLN A 53 -5.94 -4.63 10.59
N TYR A 54 -6.07 -5.29 9.43
CA TYR A 54 -7.36 -5.44 8.71
C TYR A 54 -8.12 -6.75 8.99
N LYS A 55 -7.62 -7.57 9.91
CA LYS A 55 -8.34 -8.74 10.39
C LYS A 55 -8.98 -8.39 11.73
N ARG A 56 -10.32 -8.26 11.73
CA ARG A 56 -11.09 -8.67 12.91
C ARG A 56 -10.92 -10.17 13.09
#